data_AF-A0A1W9XAT2-F1
#
_entry.id   AF-A0A1W9XAT2-F1
#
_cell.length_a   1.000
_cell.length_b   1.000
_cell.length_c   1.000
_cell.angle_alpha   90.00
_cell.angle_beta   90.00
_cell.angle_gamma   90.00
#
_symmetry.space_group_name_H-M   'P 1'
#
loop_
_entity.id
_entity.type
_entity.pdbx_description
1 polymer ?
#
loop_
_entity_poly.entity_id
_entity_poly.type
_entity_poly.pdbx_seq_one_letter_code
_entity_poly.pdbx_strand_id
1 'polypeptide(L)' 'MAKEKFQRTKPHVNVGTIGHIDHGKTTLTAAITKHMGLSDKGSAEYVPFDE' A
#
# COMPACT_ATOMS: atom_id res chain seq x y z
N MET A 1 -3.25 -25.81 -3.11
CA MET A 1 -3.45 -25.24 -1.76
C MET A 1 -4.34 -24.01 -1.93
N ALA A 2 -5.55 -23.98 -1.36
CA ALA A 2 -6.39 -22.79 -1.44
C ALA A 2 -5.73 -21.64 -0.68
N LYS A 3 -5.70 -20.43 -1.25
CA LYS A 3 -5.25 -19.23 -0.53
C LYS A 3 -6.08 -19.10 0.75
N GLU A 4 -5.42 -18.86 1.88
CA GLU A 4 -6.11 -18.66 3.15
C GLU A 4 -7.06 -17.46 3.05
N LYS A 5 -8.24 -17.55 3.68
CA LYS A 5 -9.20 -16.45 3.68
C LYS A 5 -8.64 -15.31 4.53
N PHE A 6 -8.43 -14.15 3.90
CA PHE A 6 -7.96 -12.95 4.61
C PHE A 6 -8.93 -12.55 5.73
N GLN A 7 -8.42 -12.44 6.96
CA GLN A 7 -9.17 -12.01 8.15
C GLN A 7 -8.80 -10.57 8.50
N ARG A 8 -9.78 -9.66 8.51
CA ARG A 8 -9.60 -8.23 8.84
C ARG A 8 -9.64 -7.99 10.36
N THR A 9 -8.65 -8.46 11.09
CA THR A 9 -8.58 -8.30 12.56
C THR A 9 -7.93 -6.99 13.01
N LYS A 10 -7.13 -6.37 12.14
CA LYS A 10 -6.46 -5.08 12.41
C LYS A 10 -7.44 -3.91 12.19
N PRO A 11 -7.26 -2.77 12.90
CA PRO A 11 -7.98 -1.54 12.60
C PRO A 11 -7.84 -1.15 11.12
N HIS A 12 -8.96 -0.85 10.48
CA HIS A 12 -9.02 -0.56 9.05
C HIS A 12 -9.47 0.87 8.82
N VAL A 13 -8.82 1.57 7.89
CA VAL A 13 -9.16 2.94 7.50
C VAL A 13 -9.19 3.03 5.98
N ASN A 14 -10.22 3.67 5.43
CA ASN A 14 -10.28 4.01 4.02
C ASN A 14 -9.57 5.35 3.78
N VAL A 15 -8.60 5.39 2.86
CA VAL A 15 -7.80 6.59 2.55
C VAL A 15 -7.64 6.77 1.04
N GLY A 16 -7.28 7.97 0.62
CA GLY A 16 -6.98 8.27 -0.79
C GLY A 16 -6.11 9.52 -0.94
N THR A 17 -5.37 9.59 -2.06
CA THR A 17 -4.46 10.71 -2.39
C THR A 17 -5.13 11.65 -3.39
N ILE A 18 -5.41 12.90 -2.99
CA ILE A 18 -6.09 13.92 -3.82
C ILE A 18 -5.19 15.15 -4.06
N GLY A 19 -5.44 15.92 -5.12
CA GLY A 19 -4.66 17.12 -5.45
C GLY A 19 -4.59 17.45 -6.95
N HIS A 20 -3.97 18.59 -7.29
CA HIS A 20 -3.82 19.10 -8.66
C HIS A 20 -2.98 18.17 -9.56
N ILE A 21 -3.16 18.29 -10.88
CA ILE A 21 -2.35 17.54 -11.86
C ILE A 21 -0.86 17.80 -11.62
N ASP A 22 -0.02 16.81 -11.89
CA ASP A 22 1.44 16.85 -11.71
C ASP A 22 1.98 17.05 -10.29
N HIS A 23 1.12 17.06 -9.26
CA HIS A 23 1.56 17.10 -7.85
C HIS A 23 2.00 15.73 -7.30
N GLY A 24 2.27 14.74 -8.16
CA GLY A 24 2.88 13.48 -7.73
C GLY A 24 2.00 12.55 -6.90
N LYS A 25 0.66 12.59 -7.04
CA LYS A 25 -0.26 11.69 -6.32
C LYS A 25 0.07 10.21 -6.52
N THR A 26 0.32 9.80 -7.78
CA THR A 26 0.71 8.42 -8.12
C THR A 26 2.07 8.06 -7.53
N THR A 27 3.06 8.96 -7.67
CA THR A 27 4.41 8.79 -7.12
C THR A 27 4.40 8.63 -5.60
N LEU A 28 3.60 9.44 -4.90
CA LEU A 28 3.45 9.36 -3.45
C LEU A 28 2.83 8.03 -3.02
N THR A 29 1.77 7.58 -3.70
CA THR A 29 1.14 6.28 -3.41
C THR A 29 2.14 5.13 -3.59
N ALA A 30 2.94 5.12 -4.67
CA ALA A 30 3.97 4.11 -4.91
C ALA A 30 5.10 4.15 -3.85
N ALA A 31 5.49 5.34 -3.39
CA ALA A 31 6.49 5.49 -2.34
C ALA A 31 5.99 4.95 -0.99
N ILE A 32 4.71 5.17 -0.66
CA ILE A 32 4.07 4.65 0.56
C ILE A 32 4.08 3.11 0.55
N THR A 33 3.63 2.47 -0.53
CA THR A 33 3.59 1.00 -0.60
C THR A 33 5.00 0.40 -0.54
N LYS A 34 5.97 1.00 -1.25
CA LYS A 34 7.38 0.60 -1.18
C LYS A 34 7.96 0.72 0.23
N HIS A 35 7.75 1.86 0.88
CA HIS A 35 8.27 2.07 2.23
C HIS A 35 7.66 1.08 3.24
N MET A 36 6.34 0.85 3.19
CA MET A 36 5.66 -0.07 4.10
C MET A 36 6.07 -1.54 3.90
N GLY A 37 6.38 -1.93 2.66
CA GLY A 37 6.84 -3.28 2.33
C GLY A 37 8.32 -3.53 2.60
N LEU A 38 9.16 -2.50 2.51
CA LEU A 38 10.61 -2.59 2.80
C LEU A 38 10.97 -2.23 4.25
N SER A 39 10.03 -1.73 5.05
CA SER A 39 10.28 -1.39 6.45
C SER A 39 10.60 -2.65 7.26
N ASP A 40 11.63 -2.57 8.11
CA ASP A 40 12.09 -3.66 9.01
C ASP A 40 10.98 -4.22 9.93
N LYS A 41 9.89 -3.46 10.08
CA LYS A 41 8.70 -3.88 10.84
C LYS A 41 7.81 -4.88 10.10
N GLY A 42 8.11 -5.23 8.84
CA GLY A 42 7.42 -6.27 8.08
C GLY A 42 5.90 -6.05 7.95
N SER A 43 5.45 -4.79 7.89
CA SER A 43 4.03 -4.45 8.04
C SER A 43 3.18 -4.73 6.80
N ALA A 44 3.80 -4.94 5.63
CA ALA A 44 3.14 -5.23 4.37
C ALA A 44 4.06 -6.03 3.43
N GLU A 45 3.47 -6.71 2.46
CA GLU A 45 4.19 -7.24 1.30
C GLU A 45 4.27 -6.14 0.24
N TYR A 46 5.47 -5.90 -0.30
CA TYR A 46 5.63 -4.93 -1.38
C TYR A 46 5.09 -5.53 -2.68
N VAL A 47 4.16 -4.82 -3.32
CA VAL A 47 3.68 -5.11 -4.68
C VAL A 47 4.05 -3.91 -5.56
N PRO A 48 4.81 -4.10 -6.64
CA PRO A 48 5.14 -3.03 -7.57
C PRO A 48 3.89 -2.52 -8.29
N PHE A 49 3.91 -1.23 -8.66
CA PHE A 49 2.76 -0.56 -9.27
C PHE A 49 2.47 -1.03 -10.71
N ASP A 50 3.49 -1.52 -11.42
CA ASP A 50 3.41 -1.89 -12.84
C ASP A 50 3.04 -3.38 -13.06
N GLU A 51 2.61 -4.09 -12.00
CA GLU A 51 2.10 -5.48 -12.05
C GLU A 51 0.56 -5.54 -12.02
#